data_AF-A0A4R0FF68-F1
#
_entry.id   AF-A0A4R0FF68-F1
#
_cell.length_a   1.000
_cell.length_b   1.000
_cell.length_c   1.000
_cell.angle_alpha   90.00
_cell.angle_beta   90.00
_cell.angle_gamma   90.00
#
_symmetry.space_group_name_H-M   'P 1'
#
loop_
_entity.id
_entity.type
_entity.pdbx_description
1 polymer ?
#
loop_
_entity_poly.entity_id
_entity_poly.type
_entity_poly.pdbx_seq_one_letter_code
_entity_poly.pdbx_strand_id
1 'polypeptide(L)'
;MKKLLLPALICCIYSGAHATGFKSLSDTELAKVDGQALLNFSKDAYSYTTAGSETVNFFKLGLDAEMELNTNIKSLQLGCGGVNGADGCDIDISNLALSGLPTSYDSLGNPVFANDRASTSAKITNPFVEFAIKNNDKASTREIVGFRLGAQEILGLLTTGIANTQSPTDGIQSFSGYMKIADTTGSTNTAAAKFGKAANQQIAGVLDIALFGEHGFTSDPLNSATTGITVPQLNNVKFNVPGFTVSGNRQTKASATNIMVAIPVIPLAKGTAADNANYEVYNGLNTTQFDNDQLLVNINPCVGLGPLCLVSTSKFKMGEGSKLTNLNMNVTFNQLLSMVHNVPLTGSGGYLALQQLALHWPGADAADVAQRGWWMSFADPVQLGQLNVAGAVDISAVLPQVAQNITNSLGQPDMKIPIDLGDSIKALVNTPIVKTLEINVGPWTQANPSTLTLNNQILKNQEVTSNCYGGLKFC
;
A
#
# COMPACT_ATOMS: atom_id res chain seq x y z
N MET A 1 92.59 -55.67 -11.89
CA MET A 1 91.63 -55.72 -10.76
C MET A 1 90.42 -54.91 -11.19
N LYS A 2 89.23 -55.55 -11.20
CA LYS A 2 87.89 -55.12 -11.68
C LYS A 2 87.88 -54.28 -12.99
N LYS A 3 88.13 -54.88 -14.17
CA LYS A 3 87.18 -55.56 -15.12
C LYS A 3 86.04 -54.63 -15.59
N LEU A 4 85.72 -54.37 -16.87
CA LEU A 4 86.18 -54.81 -18.20
C LEU A 4 85.35 -54.02 -19.27
N LEU A 5 85.92 -53.74 -20.46
CA LEU A 5 85.29 -53.45 -21.80
C LEU A 5 84.64 -52.04 -22.00
N LEU A 6 85.13 -51.07 -22.81
CA LEU A 6 85.51 -50.96 -24.25
C LEU A 6 84.29 -51.00 -25.22
N PRO A 7 84.28 -50.36 -26.43
CA PRO A 7 84.28 -48.92 -26.80
C PRO A 7 83.29 -48.55 -27.98
N ALA A 8 83.40 -47.31 -28.50
CA ALA A 8 83.16 -46.84 -29.91
C ALA A 8 81.71 -46.82 -30.47
N LEU A 9 81.14 -45.67 -30.87
CA LEU A 9 81.28 -44.86 -32.12
C LEU A 9 80.14 -45.16 -33.14
N ILE A 10 79.63 -44.09 -33.77
CA ILE A 10 79.04 -43.98 -35.14
C ILE A 10 77.58 -43.42 -35.21
N CYS A 11 77.55 -42.13 -35.56
CA CYS A 11 76.89 -41.48 -36.70
C CYS A 11 75.36 -41.49 -36.95
N CYS A 12 74.94 -40.27 -37.34
CA CYS A 12 74.03 -39.94 -38.45
C CYS A 12 72.52 -39.97 -38.12
N ILE A 13 71.60 -39.12 -38.60
CA ILE A 13 71.53 -37.99 -39.56
C ILE A 13 70.04 -37.50 -39.51
N TYR A 14 69.79 -36.18 -39.57
CA TYR A 14 68.54 -35.48 -40.00
C TYR A 14 67.30 -35.62 -39.09
N SER A 15 66.38 -34.64 -38.93
CA SER A 15 66.03 -33.40 -39.64
C SER A 15 64.98 -32.65 -38.80
N GLY A 16 64.81 -31.34 -39.02
CA GLY A 16 63.49 -30.71 -38.89
C GLY A 16 63.42 -29.47 -37.99
N ALA A 17 63.40 -28.30 -38.63
CA ALA A 17 62.92 -27.07 -38.03
C ALA A 17 61.46 -27.24 -37.60
N HIS A 18 61.15 -26.99 -36.32
CA HIS A 18 59.77 -26.79 -35.87
C HIS A 18 59.45 -25.30 -35.91
N ALA A 19 58.99 -24.85 -37.07
CA ALA A 19 58.02 -23.76 -37.09
C ALA A 19 56.74 -24.31 -36.46
N THR A 20 56.41 -23.87 -35.25
CA THR A 20 55.06 -24.06 -34.68
C THR A 20 54.10 -23.18 -35.47
N GLY A 21 53.68 -23.66 -36.64
CA GLY A 21 52.53 -23.12 -37.35
C GLY A 21 51.27 -23.32 -36.51
N PHE A 22 50.30 -22.42 -36.71
CA PHE A 22 48.95 -22.57 -36.17
C PHE A 22 48.46 -24.01 -36.39
N LYS A 23 48.19 -24.72 -35.28
CA LYS A 23 47.55 -26.03 -35.35
C LYS A 23 46.07 -25.81 -35.64
N SER A 24 45.58 -26.39 -36.74
CA SER A 24 44.14 -26.56 -36.96
C SER A 24 43.61 -27.46 -35.85
N LEU A 25 42.70 -26.93 -35.05
CA LEU A 25 41.89 -27.72 -34.13
C LEU A 25 40.85 -28.48 -34.97
N SER A 26 40.59 -29.74 -34.63
CA SER A 26 39.43 -30.46 -35.16
C SER A 26 38.13 -29.92 -34.55
N ASP A 27 36.97 -30.07 -35.20
CA ASP A 27 35.68 -29.62 -34.64
C ASP A 27 35.43 -30.17 -33.22
N THR A 28 35.91 -31.37 -32.92
CA THR A 28 35.84 -32.02 -31.61
C THR A 28 36.75 -31.36 -30.56
N GLU A 29 37.89 -30.81 -30.97
CA GLU A 29 38.79 -30.03 -30.12
C GLU A 29 38.34 -28.56 -30.03
N LEU A 30 37.71 -28.02 -31.08
CA LEU A 30 37.06 -26.72 -31.09
C LEU A 30 35.88 -26.69 -30.11
N ALA A 31 35.05 -27.73 -30.10
CA ALA A 31 33.96 -27.95 -29.14
C ALA A 31 34.46 -28.21 -27.70
N LYS A 32 35.71 -28.65 -27.53
CA LYS A 32 36.34 -28.76 -26.20
C LYS A 32 36.87 -27.41 -25.68
N VAL A 33 37.04 -26.45 -26.58
CA VAL A 33 37.35 -25.03 -26.31
C VAL A 33 36.07 -24.20 -26.44
N ASP A 34 34.89 -24.81 -26.18
CA ASP A 34 33.62 -24.09 -26.06
C ASP A 34 33.73 -23.11 -24.88
N GLY A 35 34.08 -21.86 -25.19
CA GLY A 35 33.70 -20.75 -24.34
C GLY A 35 32.20 -20.82 -24.14
N GLN A 36 31.73 -20.63 -22.91
CA GLN A 36 30.30 -20.47 -22.63
C GLN A 36 29.77 -19.43 -23.61
N ALA A 37 28.84 -19.84 -24.48
CA ALA A 37 28.31 -18.96 -25.51
C ALA A 37 27.61 -17.80 -24.80
N LEU A 38 28.19 -16.60 -24.91
CA LEU A 38 27.68 -15.39 -24.28
C LEU A 38 26.19 -15.16 -24.61
N LEU A 39 25.77 -15.53 -25.83
CA LEU A 39 24.38 -15.51 -26.26
C LEU A 39 23.83 -16.94 -26.34
N ASN A 40 22.75 -17.21 -25.61
CA ASN A 40 22.06 -18.50 -25.62
C ASN A 40 20.65 -18.35 -26.20
N PHE A 41 20.36 -19.07 -27.28
CA PHE A 41 19.03 -19.12 -27.88
C PHE A 41 18.35 -20.45 -27.59
N SER A 42 17.17 -20.40 -27.00
CA SER A 42 16.40 -21.60 -26.63
C SER A 42 14.91 -21.41 -26.87
N LYS A 43 14.20 -22.52 -27.10
CA LYS A 43 12.74 -22.55 -27.13
C LYS A 43 12.25 -22.99 -25.75
N ASP A 44 11.29 -22.26 -25.18
CA ASP A 44 10.65 -22.66 -23.93
C ASP A 44 9.74 -23.88 -24.15
N ALA A 45 9.66 -24.76 -23.16
CA ALA A 45 8.78 -25.92 -23.19
C ALA A 45 7.31 -25.51 -23.01
N TYR A 46 7.07 -24.41 -22.30
CA TYR A 46 5.75 -23.82 -22.12
C TYR A 46 5.22 -23.24 -23.44
N SER A 47 3.91 -23.42 -23.65
CA SER A 47 3.16 -22.79 -24.72
C SER A 47 1.88 -22.21 -24.15
N TYR A 48 1.45 -21.07 -24.67
CA TYR A 48 0.20 -20.42 -24.27
C TYR A 48 -0.87 -20.63 -25.34
N THR A 49 -2.05 -21.10 -24.94
CA THR A 49 -3.22 -21.16 -25.82
C THR A 49 -4.06 -19.91 -25.62
N THR A 50 -4.18 -19.11 -26.67
CA THR A 50 -4.99 -17.89 -26.63
C THR A 50 -6.48 -18.21 -26.53
N ALA A 51 -7.30 -17.21 -26.21
CA ALA A 51 -8.76 -17.35 -26.22
C ALA A 51 -9.33 -17.77 -27.59
N GLY A 52 -8.59 -17.52 -28.69
CA GLY A 52 -8.93 -17.97 -30.04
C GLY A 52 -8.54 -19.41 -30.37
N SER A 53 -8.09 -20.20 -29.38
CA SER A 53 -7.55 -21.55 -29.54
C SER A 53 -6.28 -21.63 -30.41
N GLU A 54 -5.50 -20.55 -30.44
CA GLU A 54 -4.24 -20.50 -31.17
C GLU A 54 -3.07 -20.71 -30.21
N THR A 55 -2.11 -21.54 -30.60
CA THR A 55 -0.92 -21.84 -29.78
C THR A 55 0.20 -20.83 -30.04
N VAL A 56 0.72 -20.27 -28.96
CA VAL A 56 1.87 -19.37 -28.92
C VAL A 56 3.05 -20.10 -28.27
N ASN A 57 4.18 -20.12 -28.95
CA ASN A 57 5.44 -20.67 -28.47
C ASN A 57 6.42 -19.54 -28.13
N PHE A 58 7.27 -19.77 -27.13
CA PHE A 58 8.22 -18.76 -26.65
C PHE A 58 9.65 -19.13 -26.99
N PHE A 59 10.43 -18.13 -27.41
CA PHE A 59 11.83 -18.28 -27.81
C PHE A 59 12.67 -17.25 -27.08
N LYS A 60 13.61 -17.70 -26.25
CA LYS A 60 14.44 -16.87 -25.38
C LYS A 60 15.85 -16.75 -25.93
N LEU A 61 16.29 -15.52 -26.13
CA LEU A 61 17.67 -15.12 -26.36
C LEU A 61 18.22 -14.53 -25.06
N GLY A 62 18.95 -15.34 -24.29
CA GLY A 62 19.61 -14.91 -23.06
C GLY A 62 21.05 -14.48 -23.29
N LEU A 63 21.52 -13.56 -22.45
CA LEU A 63 22.91 -13.17 -22.30
C LEU A 63 23.44 -13.78 -20.99
N ASP A 64 24.48 -14.60 -21.04
CA ASP A 64 25.10 -15.19 -19.85
C ASP A 64 26.11 -14.18 -19.27
N ALA A 65 25.60 -13.21 -18.51
CA ALA A 65 26.37 -12.10 -17.95
C ALA A 65 25.67 -11.47 -16.74
N GLU A 66 26.48 -10.87 -15.84
CA GLU A 66 26.02 -9.90 -14.85
C GLU A 66 26.22 -8.48 -15.42
N MET A 67 25.12 -7.73 -15.56
CA MET A 67 25.14 -6.34 -15.99
C MET A 67 24.92 -5.41 -14.81
N GLU A 68 25.77 -4.41 -14.66
CA GLU A 68 25.58 -3.32 -13.71
C GLU A 68 25.02 -2.09 -14.42
N LEU A 69 23.87 -1.59 -13.96
CA LEU A 69 23.20 -0.43 -14.54
C LEU A 69 22.86 0.60 -13.46
N ASN A 70 23.38 1.82 -13.63
CA ASN A 70 22.87 3.01 -12.97
C ASN A 70 22.31 3.93 -14.05
N THR A 71 21.05 4.32 -13.93
CA THR A 71 20.42 5.20 -14.92
C THR A 71 19.41 6.15 -14.28
N ASN A 72 19.28 7.32 -14.90
CA ASN A 72 18.21 8.27 -14.63
C ASN A 72 17.49 8.60 -15.94
N ILE A 73 16.18 8.49 -15.92
CA ILE A 73 15.30 8.66 -17.06
C ILE A 73 14.27 9.72 -16.69
N LYS A 74 14.41 10.92 -17.27
CA LYS A 74 13.51 12.06 -16.99
C LYS A 74 12.05 11.72 -17.26
N SER A 75 11.76 10.99 -18.34
CA SER A 75 10.43 10.54 -18.69
C SER A 75 10.52 9.19 -19.41
N LEU A 76 9.88 8.18 -18.85
CA LEU A 76 9.67 6.87 -19.47
C LEU A 76 8.21 6.78 -19.90
N GLN A 77 7.99 6.89 -21.20
CA GLN A 77 6.67 6.91 -21.81
C GLN A 77 6.56 5.82 -22.87
N LEU A 78 5.71 4.83 -22.63
CA LEU A 78 5.52 3.67 -23.47
C LEU A 78 4.03 3.48 -23.79
N GLY A 79 3.71 3.19 -25.05
CA GLY A 79 2.33 2.96 -25.47
C GLY A 79 1.44 4.20 -25.34
N CYS A 80 2.00 5.38 -25.59
CA CYS A 80 1.26 6.63 -25.66
C CYS A 80 0.38 6.66 -26.91
N GLY A 81 -0.91 6.90 -26.71
CA GLY A 81 -1.89 6.65 -27.76
C GLY A 81 -1.99 5.17 -28.12
N GLY A 82 -2.73 4.85 -29.18
CA GLY A 82 -2.80 3.49 -29.70
C GLY A 82 -3.89 2.62 -29.08
N VAL A 83 -3.59 1.33 -28.90
CA VAL A 83 -4.58 0.25 -28.70
C VAL A 83 -5.44 0.35 -27.44
N ASN A 84 -4.98 1.10 -26.45
CA ASN A 84 -5.64 1.31 -25.15
C ASN A 84 -6.26 2.72 -25.03
N GLY A 85 -6.35 3.46 -26.14
CA GLY A 85 -6.99 4.78 -26.22
C GLY A 85 -6.04 5.89 -26.66
N ALA A 86 -6.62 6.96 -27.23
CA ALA A 86 -5.88 8.12 -27.72
C ALA A 86 -5.25 8.94 -26.59
N ASP A 87 -5.89 8.96 -25.42
CA ASP A 87 -5.49 9.78 -24.28
C ASP A 87 -4.67 8.95 -23.28
N GLY A 88 -3.37 9.23 -23.21
CA GLY A 88 -2.45 8.66 -22.23
C GLY A 88 -1.55 7.53 -22.76
N CYS A 89 -0.67 7.06 -21.87
CA CYS A 89 0.31 6.02 -22.13
C CYS A 89 0.04 4.78 -21.28
N ASP A 90 0.44 3.62 -21.76
CA ASP A 90 0.39 2.37 -21.00
C ASP A 90 1.33 2.45 -19.78
N ILE A 91 2.55 2.94 -19.97
CA ILE A 91 3.48 3.23 -18.87
C ILE A 91 3.91 4.68 -19.02
N ASP A 92 3.71 5.47 -17.97
CA ASP A 92 4.16 6.86 -17.88
C ASP A 92 4.79 7.08 -16.51
N ILE A 93 6.10 7.21 -16.48
CA ILE A 93 6.86 7.41 -15.25
C ILE A 93 7.79 8.61 -15.43
N SER A 94 7.59 9.62 -14.60
CA SER A 94 8.44 10.81 -14.56
C SER A 94 9.51 10.69 -13.49
N ASN A 95 10.71 11.19 -13.80
CA ASN A 95 11.87 11.22 -12.91
C ASN A 95 12.21 9.82 -12.36
N LEU A 96 12.32 8.85 -13.27
CA LEU A 96 12.67 7.47 -12.95
C LEU A 96 14.17 7.36 -12.73
N ALA A 97 14.59 6.69 -11.66
CA ALA A 97 16.00 6.36 -11.43
C ALA A 97 16.14 4.89 -11.01
N LEU A 98 17.18 4.24 -11.50
CA LEU A 98 17.55 2.88 -11.15
C LEU A 98 19.00 2.89 -10.65
N SER A 99 19.20 2.35 -9.44
CA SER A 99 20.50 2.27 -8.77
C SER A 99 20.64 0.95 -8.02
N GLY A 100 21.75 0.76 -7.32
CA GLY A 100 21.87 -0.32 -6.35
C GLY A 100 20.87 -0.20 -5.20
N LEU A 101 20.68 -1.30 -4.47
CA LEU A 101 19.87 -1.32 -3.25
C LEU A 101 20.53 -0.49 -2.13
N PRO A 102 19.75 0.08 -1.20
CA PRO A 102 20.29 0.79 -0.05
C PRO A 102 21.03 -0.17 0.90
N THR A 103 21.99 0.37 1.65
CA THR A 103 22.75 -0.39 2.65
C THR A 103 21.98 -0.61 3.94
N SER A 104 21.03 0.28 4.26
CA SER A 104 20.16 0.19 5.42
C SER A 104 18.92 1.05 5.20
N TYR A 105 18.02 1.07 6.19
CA TYR A 105 16.86 1.97 6.23
C TYR A 105 16.89 2.75 7.54
N ASP A 106 16.44 4.00 7.51
CA ASP A 106 16.33 4.83 8.72
C ASP A 106 15.14 4.41 9.61
N SER A 107 14.93 5.10 10.73
CA SER A 107 13.80 4.82 11.64
C SER A 107 12.42 5.03 11.03
N LEU A 108 12.34 5.76 9.92
CA LEU A 108 11.11 6.03 9.17
C LEU A 108 10.91 5.06 8.01
N GLY A 109 11.91 4.23 7.69
CA GLY A 109 11.89 3.28 6.59
C GLY A 109 12.40 3.85 5.26
N ASN A 110 13.05 5.02 5.25
CA ASN A 110 13.65 5.58 4.04
C ASN A 110 15.01 4.92 3.74
N PRO A 111 15.37 4.76 2.45
CA PRO A 111 16.62 4.13 2.05
C PRO A 111 17.84 4.95 2.47
N VAL A 112 18.85 4.30 3.06
CA VAL A 112 20.13 4.90 3.44
C VAL A 112 21.26 4.22 2.71
N PHE A 113 22.15 5.01 2.11
CA PHE A 113 23.30 4.55 1.36
C PHE A 113 24.60 4.91 2.10
N ALA A 114 25.53 3.96 2.22
CA ALA A 114 26.81 4.20 2.89
C ALA A 114 27.71 5.20 2.13
N ASN A 115 27.57 5.24 0.80
CA ASN A 115 28.19 6.23 -0.10
C ASN A 115 27.08 6.99 -0.85
N ASP A 116 27.44 7.85 -1.79
CA ASP A 116 26.45 8.48 -2.69
C ASP A 116 25.65 7.41 -3.45
N ARG A 117 24.32 7.52 -3.48
CA ARG A 117 23.46 6.61 -4.26
C ARG A 117 23.91 6.51 -5.72
N ALA A 118 24.35 7.63 -6.29
CA ALA A 118 24.89 7.74 -7.65
C ALA A 118 26.15 6.88 -7.90
N SER A 119 26.81 6.39 -6.85
CA SER A 119 27.95 5.48 -6.95
C SER A 119 27.55 4.00 -6.88
N THR A 120 26.25 3.68 -6.88
CA THR A 120 25.74 2.31 -6.79
C THR A 120 25.03 1.92 -8.08
N SER A 121 25.15 0.67 -8.50
CA SER A 121 24.51 0.15 -9.72
C SER A 121 23.55 -0.97 -9.38
N ALA A 122 22.42 -1.03 -10.08
CA ALA A 122 21.55 -2.19 -10.05
C ALA A 122 22.27 -3.36 -10.73
N LYS A 123 22.10 -4.57 -10.19
CA LYS A 123 22.65 -5.80 -10.76
C LYS A 123 21.54 -6.52 -11.52
N ILE A 124 21.82 -6.85 -12.78
CA ILE A 124 20.90 -7.55 -13.68
C ILE A 124 21.62 -8.83 -14.12
N THR A 125 21.20 -9.96 -13.56
CA THR A 125 21.82 -11.27 -13.80
C THR A 125 21.09 -12.00 -14.91
N ASN A 126 21.82 -12.43 -15.93
CA ASN A 126 21.33 -13.19 -17.08
C ASN A 126 20.12 -12.52 -17.77
N PRO A 127 20.28 -11.30 -18.31
CA PRO A 127 19.22 -10.63 -19.03
C PRO A 127 18.86 -11.38 -20.32
N PHE A 128 17.60 -11.30 -20.73
CA PHE A 128 17.11 -11.97 -21.92
C PHE A 128 16.06 -11.14 -22.66
N VAL A 129 15.94 -11.44 -23.96
CA VAL A 129 14.80 -11.08 -24.80
C VAL A 129 14.06 -12.35 -25.14
N GLU A 130 12.75 -12.39 -24.91
CA GLU A 130 11.92 -13.54 -25.26
C GLU A 130 10.80 -13.14 -26.21
N PHE A 131 10.66 -13.88 -27.30
CA PHE A 131 9.66 -13.65 -28.34
C PHE A 131 8.51 -14.64 -28.22
N ALA A 132 7.29 -14.12 -28.32
CA ALA A 132 6.07 -14.90 -28.43
C ALA A 132 5.73 -15.08 -29.92
N ILE A 133 5.69 -16.32 -30.40
CA ILE A 133 5.48 -16.65 -31.80
C ILE A 133 4.26 -17.56 -31.95
N LYS A 134 3.29 -17.11 -32.73
CA LYS A 134 2.11 -17.88 -33.13
C LYS A 134 2.37 -18.63 -34.42
N ASN A 135 1.70 -19.78 -34.61
CA ASN A 135 1.79 -20.64 -35.80
C ASN A 135 3.25 -21.05 -36.10
N ASN A 136 4.02 -21.42 -35.07
CA ASN A 136 5.43 -21.73 -35.23
C ASN A 136 5.71 -22.87 -36.23
N ASP A 137 4.77 -23.80 -36.39
CA ASP A 137 4.82 -24.93 -37.31
C ASP A 137 4.56 -24.56 -38.79
N LYS A 138 3.99 -23.39 -39.07
CA LYS A 138 3.59 -22.95 -40.42
C LYS A 138 4.33 -21.68 -40.83
N ALA A 139 5.36 -21.84 -41.67
CA ALA A 139 6.19 -20.72 -42.13
C ALA A 139 5.40 -19.58 -42.81
N SER A 140 4.30 -19.88 -43.51
CA SER A 140 3.48 -18.89 -44.21
C SER A 140 2.59 -18.03 -43.30
N THR A 141 2.31 -18.48 -42.08
CA THR A 141 1.42 -17.81 -41.13
C THR A 141 2.10 -17.53 -39.80
N ARG A 142 3.42 -17.73 -39.72
CA ARG A 142 4.22 -17.49 -38.52
C ARG A 142 4.24 -16.00 -38.22
N GLU A 143 3.91 -15.66 -36.98
CA GLU A 143 3.73 -14.28 -36.57
C GLU A 143 4.33 -14.07 -35.18
N ILE A 144 5.13 -13.01 -35.02
CA ILE A 144 5.58 -12.55 -33.71
C ILE A 144 4.44 -11.75 -33.11
N VAL A 145 3.87 -12.25 -32.01
CA VAL A 145 2.72 -11.65 -31.34
C VAL A 145 3.11 -10.82 -30.12
N GLY A 146 4.39 -10.84 -29.74
CA GLY A 146 4.94 -9.99 -28.70
C GLY A 146 6.40 -10.32 -28.39
N PHE A 147 7.01 -9.47 -27.58
CA PHE A 147 8.31 -9.73 -26.97
C PHE A 147 8.32 -9.24 -25.52
N ARG A 148 9.18 -9.82 -24.68
CA ARG A 148 9.51 -9.31 -23.36
C ARG A 148 11.00 -9.20 -23.15
N LEU A 149 11.38 -8.21 -22.35
CA LEU A 149 12.70 -8.01 -21.80
C LEU A 149 12.64 -8.39 -20.32
N GLY A 150 13.52 -9.26 -19.88
CA GLY A 150 13.57 -9.70 -18.49
C GLY A 150 14.97 -10.11 -18.09
N ALA A 151 15.12 -10.56 -16.86
CA ALA A 151 16.37 -11.13 -16.37
C ALA A 151 16.06 -12.28 -15.42
N GLN A 152 17.06 -13.13 -15.18
CA GLN A 152 16.94 -14.15 -14.15
C GLN A 152 16.78 -13.52 -12.77
N GLU A 153 17.53 -12.44 -12.50
CA GLU A 153 17.46 -11.70 -11.24
C GLU A 153 17.73 -10.22 -11.48
N ILE A 154 16.98 -9.36 -10.79
CA ILE A 154 17.20 -7.91 -10.76
C ILE A 154 17.31 -7.48 -9.29
N LEU A 155 18.47 -6.93 -8.93
CA LEU A 155 18.74 -6.36 -7.63
C LEU A 155 19.01 -4.86 -7.78
N GLY A 156 18.05 -4.03 -7.37
CA GLY A 156 18.20 -2.60 -7.49
C GLY A 156 17.08 -1.83 -6.82
N LEU A 157 17.28 -0.53 -6.61
CA LEU A 157 16.23 0.37 -6.17
C LEU A 157 15.73 1.18 -7.35
N LEU A 158 14.45 0.98 -7.68
CA LEU A 158 13.73 1.84 -8.60
C LEU A 158 13.11 2.98 -7.79
N THR A 159 13.39 4.23 -8.18
CA THR A 159 12.68 5.38 -7.62
C THR A 159 11.99 6.20 -8.68
N THR A 160 10.87 6.81 -8.30
CA THR A 160 10.07 7.64 -9.20
C THR A 160 9.75 8.97 -8.53
N GLY A 161 9.62 10.03 -9.33
CA GLY A 161 9.36 11.37 -8.82
C GLY A 161 10.54 12.01 -8.09
N ILE A 162 10.38 13.26 -7.63
CA ILE A 162 11.44 14.04 -6.96
C ILE A 162 11.14 14.43 -5.52
N ALA A 163 9.89 14.27 -5.07
CA ALA A 163 9.48 14.69 -3.74
C ALA A 163 8.24 13.94 -3.25
N ASN A 164 8.26 13.59 -1.98
CA ASN A 164 7.13 12.99 -1.28
C ASN A 164 6.12 14.06 -0.88
N THR A 165 5.19 14.37 -1.78
CA THR A 165 4.15 15.38 -1.57
C THR A 165 2.77 14.80 -1.85
N GLN A 166 1.72 15.46 -1.39
CA GLN A 166 0.36 15.01 -1.66
C GLN A 166 0.01 15.24 -3.14
N SER A 167 -0.48 14.19 -3.81
CA SER A 167 -0.94 14.24 -5.21
C SER A 167 0.07 14.88 -6.17
N PRO A 168 1.30 14.34 -6.27
CA PRO A 168 2.33 14.87 -7.14
C PRO A 168 1.94 14.71 -8.61
N THR A 169 2.50 15.59 -9.44
CA THR A 169 2.33 15.58 -10.91
C THR A 169 3.45 14.81 -11.62
N ASP A 170 4.39 14.25 -10.87
CA ASP A 170 5.47 13.38 -11.32
C ASP A 170 5.46 12.03 -10.56
N GLY A 171 6.36 11.12 -10.89
CA GLY A 171 6.30 9.73 -10.44
C GLY A 171 5.54 8.83 -11.43
N ILE A 172 4.93 7.76 -10.94
CA ILE A 172 4.15 6.82 -11.77
C ILE A 172 2.78 7.44 -12.08
N GLN A 173 2.65 8.01 -13.27
CA GLN A 173 1.42 8.65 -13.74
C GLN A 173 0.45 7.65 -14.38
N SER A 174 0.98 6.59 -14.99
CA SER A 174 0.20 5.50 -15.58
C SER A 174 1.00 4.19 -15.50
N PHE A 175 0.33 3.12 -15.08
CA PHE A 175 0.91 1.79 -14.95
C PHE A 175 0.00 0.74 -15.57
N SER A 176 0.35 0.24 -16.75
CA SER A 176 -0.15 -1.01 -17.31
C SER A 176 0.76 -2.13 -16.89
N GLY A 177 0.27 -3.05 -16.07
CA GLY A 177 1.14 -4.04 -15.48
C GLY A 177 0.53 -4.88 -14.39
N TYR A 178 1.40 -5.64 -13.74
CA TYR A 178 1.09 -6.50 -12.61
C TYR A 178 2.14 -6.29 -11.51
N MET A 179 1.71 -5.99 -10.29
CA MET A 179 2.58 -5.80 -9.14
C MET A 179 1.90 -6.36 -7.89
N LYS A 180 2.56 -7.26 -7.18
CA LYS A 180 2.15 -7.66 -5.83
C LYS A 180 2.80 -6.74 -4.82
N ILE A 181 2.03 -6.32 -3.83
CA ILE A 181 2.52 -5.63 -2.64
C ILE A 181 2.47 -6.62 -1.48
N ALA A 182 3.59 -6.76 -0.77
CA ALA A 182 3.69 -7.64 0.39
C ALA A 182 2.89 -7.11 1.58
N ASP A 183 2.50 -8.01 2.46
CA ASP A 183 1.90 -7.70 3.75
C ASP A 183 2.81 -6.75 4.54
N THR A 184 2.21 -5.77 5.19
CA THR A 184 2.95 -4.79 5.99
C THR A 184 2.13 -4.26 7.16
N THR A 185 2.72 -3.37 7.94
CA THR A 185 2.08 -2.69 9.06
C THR A 185 2.20 -1.18 8.87
N GLY A 186 1.35 -0.42 9.55
CA GLY A 186 1.39 1.02 9.51
C GLY A 186 0.88 1.63 10.81
N SER A 187 1.07 2.94 10.91
CA SER A 187 0.52 3.74 11.99
C SER A 187 0.05 5.10 11.47
N THR A 188 -0.94 5.66 12.13
CA THR A 188 -1.44 7.00 11.81
C THR A 188 -1.87 7.73 13.08
N ASN A 189 -1.93 9.05 12.99
CA ASN A 189 -2.67 9.87 13.93
C ASN A 189 -4.01 10.25 13.30
N THR A 190 -5.07 10.42 14.10
CA THR A 190 -6.34 10.97 13.60
C THR A 190 -6.39 12.48 13.84
N ALA A 191 -7.07 13.23 12.99
CA ALA A 191 -7.43 14.60 13.30
C ALA A 191 -8.47 14.62 14.43
N ALA A 192 -8.42 15.66 15.27
CA ALA A 192 -9.51 15.93 16.20
C ALA A 192 -10.78 16.32 15.43
N ALA A 193 -11.95 15.91 15.93
CA ALA A 193 -13.23 16.16 15.29
C ALA A 193 -14.30 16.61 16.28
N LYS A 194 -15.40 17.18 15.76
CA LYS A 194 -16.62 17.46 16.52
C LYS A 194 -17.73 16.53 16.04
N PHE A 195 -18.25 15.71 16.94
CA PHE A 195 -19.34 14.78 16.72
C PHE A 195 -20.70 15.40 17.12
N GLY A 196 -21.79 14.97 16.49
CA GLY A 196 -23.15 15.41 16.81
C GLY A 196 -23.50 16.81 16.29
N LYS A 197 -22.79 17.30 15.26
CA LYS A 197 -23.03 18.62 14.64
C LYS A 197 -23.56 18.55 13.20
N ALA A 198 -23.61 17.37 12.61
CA ALA A 198 -24.22 17.13 11.31
C ALA A 198 -25.52 16.35 11.46
N ALA A 199 -26.48 16.56 10.56
CA ALA A 199 -27.80 15.92 10.60
C ALA A 199 -27.73 14.37 10.66
N ASN A 200 -26.75 13.78 9.97
CA ASN A 200 -26.50 12.33 9.96
C ASN A 200 -25.70 11.82 11.17
N GLN A 201 -25.39 12.68 12.13
CA GLN A 201 -24.73 12.33 13.40
C GLN A 201 -25.70 12.40 14.59
N GLN A 202 -27.00 12.41 14.30
CA GLN A 202 -28.04 12.35 15.32
C GLN A 202 -27.96 11.01 16.06
N ILE A 203 -27.96 11.09 17.39
CA ILE A 203 -28.10 9.96 18.29
C ILE A 203 -29.47 9.94 18.95
N ALA A 204 -29.97 8.74 19.26
CA ALA A 204 -31.18 8.52 20.04
C ALA A 204 -30.97 7.43 21.11
N GLY A 205 -31.88 7.37 22.08
CA GLY A 205 -31.85 6.38 23.15
C GLY A 205 -33.01 6.55 24.13
N VAL A 206 -32.92 5.91 25.29
CA VAL A 206 -33.97 5.93 26.32
C VAL A 206 -33.46 6.57 27.61
N LEU A 207 -34.24 7.48 28.16
CA LEU A 207 -34.10 8.05 29.50
C LEU A 207 -35.03 7.33 30.45
N ASP A 208 -34.55 6.99 31.65
CA ASP A 208 -35.40 6.55 32.77
C ASP A 208 -35.50 7.70 33.78
N ILE A 209 -36.61 8.42 33.73
CA ILE A 209 -36.80 9.64 34.51
C ILE A 209 -37.56 9.31 35.77
N ALA A 210 -36.94 9.60 36.93
CA ALA A 210 -37.57 9.39 38.23
C ALA A 210 -38.97 10.03 38.26
N LEU A 211 -39.98 9.24 38.66
CA LEU A 211 -41.40 9.61 38.74
C LEU A 211 -42.15 9.80 37.41
N PHE A 212 -41.47 9.80 36.26
CA PHE A 212 -42.08 9.98 34.93
C PHE A 212 -41.91 8.78 34.00
N GLY A 213 -41.03 7.84 34.37
CA GLY A 213 -40.81 6.60 33.64
C GLY A 213 -39.91 6.78 32.41
N GLU A 214 -40.12 5.92 31.42
CA GLU A 214 -39.26 5.86 30.23
C GLU A 214 -39.66 6.89 29.18
N HIS A 215 -38.67 7.64 28.70
CA HIS A 215 -38.82 8.63 27.64
C HIS A 215 -37.75 8.42 26.57
N GLY A 216 -38.14 8.44 25.30
CA GLY A 216 -37.18 8.49 24.21
C GLY A 216 -36.51 9.85 24.15
N PHE A 217 -35.25 9.89 23.76
CA PHE A 217 -34.59 11.13 23.38
C PHE A 217 -33.97 11.02 22.00
N THR A 218 -33.81 12.17 21.36
CA THR A 218 -33.12 12.28 20.08
C THR A 218 -32.36 13.61 20.06
N SER A 219 -31.05 13.57 19.83
CA SER A 219 -30.25 14.79 19.71
C SER A 219 -30.69 15.67 18.52
N ASP A 220 -30.47 16.97 18.61
CA ASP A 220 -30.72 17.92 17.52
C ASP A 220 -29.39 18.55 17.06
N PRO A 221 -28.67 17.93 16.10
CA PRO A 221 -27.36 18.39 15.66
C PRO A 221 -27.34 19.80 15.04
N LEU A 222 -28.45 20.21 14.43
CA LEU A 222 -28.55 21.45 13.67
C LEU A 222 -28.93 22.65 14.55
N ASN A 223 -29.35 22.41 15.79
CA ASN A 223 -29.67 23.46 16.73
C ASN A 223 -28.44 24.28 17.14
N SER A 224 -28.62 25.59 17.36
CA SER A 224 -27.55 26.47 17.85
C SER A 224 -27.12 26.15 19.29
N ALA A 225 -28.00 25.53 20.09
CA ALA A 225 -27.67 25.06 21.43
C ALA A 225 -26.81 23.79 21.44
N THR A 226 -26.67 23.10 20.30
CA THR A 226 -25.76 21.96 20.14
C THR A 226 -24.39 22.46 19.71
N THR A 227 -23.39 22.27 20.56
CA THR A 227 -21.98 22.58 20.29
C THR A 227 -21.20 21.34 19.83
N GLY A 228 -21.78 20.14 20.03
CA GLY A 228 -21.21 18.86 19.67
C GLY A 228 -20.43 18.22 20.82
N ILE A 229 -19.82 17.08 20.53
CA ILE A 229 -18.93 16.34 21.43
C ILE A 229 -17.55 16.30 20.79
N THR A 230 -16.51 16.63 21.56
CA THR A 230 -15.12 16.55 21.11
C THR A 230 -14.71 15.10 20.97
N VAL A 231 -14.19 14.77 19.80
CA VAL A 231 -13.43 13.54 19.57
C VAL A 231 -11.97 13.96 19.47
N PRO A 232 -11.12 13.67 20.48
CA PRO A 232 -9.73 14.10 20.46
C PRO A 232 -8.94 13.36 19.38
N GLN A 233 -7.80 13.94 19.01
CA GLN A 233 -6.82 13.25 18.18
C GLN A 233 -6.33 11.98 18.88
N LEU A 234 -6.40 10.85 18.17
CA LEU A 234 -5.80 9.59 18.59
C LEU A 234 -4.42 9.48 17.97
N ASN A 235 -3.42 9.19 18.80
CA ASN A 235 -2.04 9.06 18.35
C ASN A 235 -1.67 7.59 18.18
N ASN A 236 -0.80 7.31 17.19
CA ASN A 236 -0.18 6.00 16.98
C ASN A 236 -1.21 4.86 16.83
N VAL A 237 -2.28 5.12 16.09
CA VAL A 237 -3.26 4.09 15.73
C VAL A 237 -2.60 3.13 14.75
N LYS A 238 -2.30 1.92 15.23
CA LYS A 238 -1.61 0.88 14.46
C LYS A 238 -2.60 0.04 13.65
N PHE A 239 -2.16 -0.42 12.49
CA PHE A 239 -2.95 -1.28 11.62
C PHE A 239 -2.07 -2.23 10.80
N ASN A 240 -2.66 -3.34 10.37
CA ASN A 240 -2.04 -4.32 9.48
C ASN A 240 -2.62 -4.15 8.08
N VAL A 241 -1.74 -4.08 7.09
CA VAL A 241 -2.13 -4.00 5.68
C VAL A 241 -1.87 -5.35 5.04
N PRO A 242 -2.93 -6.09 4.64
CA PRO A 242 -2.75 -7.35 3.95
C PRO A 242 -2.11 -7.11 2.59
N GLY A 243 -1.32 -8.09 2.11
CA GLY A 243 -0.80 -8.04 0.75
C GLY A 243 -1.92 -7.92 -0.28
N PHE A 244 -1.67 -7.15 -1.33
CA PHE A 244 -2.64 -6.89 -2.39
C PHE A 244 -1.94 -6.77 -3.73
N THR A 245 -2.70 -6.79 -4.82
CA THR A 245 -2.14 -6.72 -6.18
C THR A 245 -2.66 -5.48 -6.91
N VAL A 246 -1.76 -4.79 -7.59
CA VAL A 246 -2.06 -3.74 -8.56
C VAL A 246 -1.93 -4.37 -9.94
N SER A 247 -3.05 -4.57 -10.62
CA SER A 247 -3.06 -5.16 -11.97
C SER A 247 -4.08 -4.49 -12.88
N GLY A 248 -3.72 -4.30 -14.15
CA GLY A 248 -4.62 -3.83 -15.20
C GLY A 248 -3.95 -2.82 -16.13
N ASN A 249 -4.75 -2.24 -17.03
CA ASN A 249 -4.29 -1.26 -18.00
C ASN A 249 -4.39 0.16 -17.45
N ARG A 250 -3.31 0.94 -17.58
CA ARG A 250 -3.25 2.38 -17.26
C ARG A 250 -3.75 2.71 -15.86
N GLN A 251 -3.38 1.88 -14.88
CA GLN A 251 -3.70 2.12 -13.48
C GLN A 251 -3.00 3.39 -13.00
N THR A 252 -3.72 4.20 -12.23
CA THR A 252 -3.19 5.43 -11.62
C THR A 252 -3.19 5.36 -10.10
N LYS A 253 -3.83 4.32 -9.54
CA LYS A 253 -4.05 4.14 -8.10
C LYS A 253 -3.82 2.70 -7.68
N ALA A 254 -3.31 2.54 -6.47
CA ALA A 254 -3.29 1.31 -5.70
C ALA A 254 -4.37 1.38 -4.61
N SER A 255 -5.13 0.31 -4.41
CA SER A 255 -6.16 0.25 -3.37
C SER A 255 -5.90 -0.95 -2.46
N ALA A 256 -5.58 -0.67 -1.20
CA ALA A 256 -5.49 -1.67 -0.14
C ALA A 256 -6.80 -1.68 0.64
N THR A 257 -7.54 -2.77 0.56
CA THR A 257 -8.85 -2.96 1.20
C THR A 257 -8.75 -3.92 2.39
N ASN A 258 -9.80 -3.98 3.22
CA ASN A 258 -9.90 -4.92 4.35
C ASN A 258 -8.86 -4.69 5.44
N ILE A 259 -8.49 -3.43 5.67
CA ILE A 259 -7.58 -3.06 6.76
C ILE A 259 -8.41 -2.92 8.03
N MET A 260 -8.38 -3.96 8.85
CA MET A 260 -9.14 -4.01 10.09
C MET A 260 -8.41 -3.25 11.20
N VAL A 261 -9.09 -2.27 11.80
CA VAL A 261 -8.56 -1.43 12.88
C VAL A 261 -9.50 -1.49 14.07
N ALA A 262 -8.99 -1.87 15.23
CA ALA A 262 -9.74 -1.86 16.48
C ALA A 262 -9.28 -0.69 17.35
N ILE A 263 -10.19 0.24 17.64
CA ILE A 263 -9.95 1.34 18.58
C ILE A 263 -10.55 0.95 19.93
N PRO A 264 -9.73 0.71 20.97
CA PRO A 264 -10.22 0.22 22.24
C PRO A 264 -11.05 1.27 22.99
N VAL A 265 -10.66 2.54 22.91
CA VAL A 265 -11.33 3.64 23.60
C VAL A 265 -11.23 4.94 22.80
N ILE A 266 -12.31 5.73 22.82
CA ILE A 266 -12.37 7.12 22.37
C ILE A 266 -12.91 7.96 23.54
N PRO A 267 -12.11 8.89 24.10
CA PRO A 267 -12.57 9.80 25.14
C PRO A 267 -13.68 10.72 24.62
N LEU A 268 -14.77 10.85 25.40
CA LEU A 268 -15.85 11.81 25.15
C LEU A 268 -15.92 12.90 26.22
N ALA A 269 -15.13 12.77 27.28
CA ALA A 269 -14.92 13.72 28.36
C ALA A 269 -13.54 13.52 29.00
N LYS A 270 -13.22 14.30 30.03
CA LYS A 270 -12.07 14.03 30.91
C LYS A 270 -12.17 12.62 31.50
N GLY A 271 -11.06 11.87 31.50
CA GLY A 271 -11.01 10.52 32.05
C GLY A 271 -10.89 10.50 33.58
N THR A 272 -11.38 9.43 34.19
CA THR A 272 -11.18 9.14 35.62
C THR A 272 -9.74 8.72 35.92
N ALA A 273 -9.35 8.60 37.19
CA ALA A 273 -8.05 8.07 37.57
C ALA A 273 -7.78 6.67 36.99
N ALA A 274 -8.81 5.82 36.90
CA ALA A 274 -8.72 4.50 36.30
C ALA A 274 -8.53 4.57 34.77
N ASP A 275 -9.20 5.50 34.09
CA ASP A 275 -9.04 5.68 32.64
C ASP A 275 -7.62 6.15 32.29
N ASN A 276 -7.07 7.09 33.06
CA ASN A 276 -5.70 7.58 32.90
C ASN A 276 -4.65 6.46 33.14
N ALA A 277 -4.95 5.49 34.01
CA ALA A 277 -4.08 4.35 34.26
C ALA A 277 -4.16 3.27 33.16
N ASN A 278 -5.33 3.11 32.53
CA ASN A 278 -5.59 1.99 31.62
C ASN A 278 -5.47 2.34 30.13
N TYR A 279 -5.55 3.63 29.76
CA TYR A 279 -5.54 4.02 28.35
C TYR A 279 -4.61 5.20 28.07
N GLU A 280 -3.63 4.97 27.20
CA GLU A 280 -2.62 5.97 26.82
C GLU A 280 -3.20 7.23 26.17
N VAL A 281 -4.38 7.14 25.55
CA VAL A 281 -5.05 8.30 24.91
C VAL A 281 -5.35 9.45 25.89
N TYR A 282 -5.47 9.16 27.19
CA TYR A 282 -5.69 10.20 28.19
C TYR A 282 -4.38 10.89 28.62
N ASN A 283 -3.21 10.31 28.35
CA ASN A 283 -1.93 10.91 28.69
C ASN A 283 -1.66 12.14 27.82
N GLY A 284 -1.59 13.32 28.44
CA GLY A 284 -1.39 14.58 27.74
C GLY A 284 -2.65 15.14 27.05
N LEU A 285 -3.81 14.55 27.30
CA LEU A 285 -5.10 15.04 26.79
C LEU A 285 -5.46 16.38 27.45
N ASN A 286 -5.70 17.42 26.65
CA ASN A 286 -6.16 18.70 27.20
C ASN A 286 -7.59 18.57 27.74
N THR A 287 -7.74 18.50 29.06
CA THR A 287 -9.06 18.27 29.68
C THR A 287 -10.07 19.40 29.44
N THR A 288 -9.62 20.63 29.15
CA THR A 288 -10.54 21.77 28.91
C THR A 288 -11.18 21.73 27.53
N GLN A 289 -10.75 20.82 26.63
CA GLN A 289 -11.32 20.72 25.29
C GLN A 289 -12.79 20.29 25.30
N PHE A 290 -13.24 19.66 26.39
CA PHE A 290 -14.60 19.16 26.57
C PHE A 290 -15.56 20.16 27.26
N ASP A 291 -15.07 21.27 27.82
CA ASP A 291 -15.87 22.17 28.68
C ASP A 291 -17.12 22.74 27.98
N ASN A 292 -16.97 22.97 26.67
CA ASN A 292 -17.99 23.51 25.81
C ASN A 292 -18.86 22.46 25.12
N ASP A 293 -18.60 21.16 25.32
CA ASP A 293 -19.35 20.11 24.66
C ASP A 293 -20.77 20.00 25.22
N GLN A 294 -21.73 19.96 24.32
CA GLN A 294 -23.16 19.94 24.63
C GLN A 294 -23.97 19.48 23.44
N LEU A 295 -24.95 18.62 23.69
CA LEU A 295 -26.00 18.28 22.75
C LEU A 295 -27.33 18.82 23.25
N LEU A 296 -28.11 19.48 22.39
CA LEU A 296 -29.54 19.62 22.64
C LEU A 296 -30.21 18.30 22.30
N VAL A 297 -31.10 17.82 23.16
CA VAL A 297 -31.90 16.61 22.92
C VAL A 297 -33.39 16.96 22.99
N ASN A 298 -34.14 16.44 22.02
CA ASN A 298 -35.59 16.42 22.02
C ASN A 298 -36.06 15.19 22.79
N ILE A 299 -37.05 15.35 23.66
CA ILE A 299 -37.58 14.29 24.52
C ILE A 299 -38.99 13.94 24.05
N ASN A 300 -39.23 12.67 23.74
CA ASN A 300 -40.50 12.16 23.23
C ASN A 300 -40.86 10.78 23.83
N PRO A 301 -42.05 10.62 24.46
CA PRO A 301 -43.02 11.67 24.78
C PRO A 301 -42.40 12.74 25.68
N CYS A 302 -42.96 13.95 25.71
CA CYS A 302 -42.38 14.98 26.58
C CYS A 302 -42.66 14.68 28.06
N VAL A 303 -41.82 15.19 28.96
CA VAL A 303 -41.97 14.98 30.41
C VAL A 303 -43.04 15.92 30.93
N GLY A 304 -44.04 15.39 31.64
CA GLY A 304 -45.24 16.15 31.96
C GLY A 304 -46.17 15.49 32.96
N LEU A 305 -47.13 16.26 33.47
CA LEU A 305 -48.20 15.78 34.36
C LEU A 305 -49.53 15.81 33.60
N GLY A 306 -50.05 14.64 33.23
CA GLY A 306 -51.27 14.52 32.43
C GLY A 306 -51.09 15.17 31.04
N PRO A 307 -51.96 16.10 30.61
CA PRO A 307 -51.84 16.74 29.30
C PRO A 307 -50.77 17.86 29.25
N LEU A 308 -50.16 18.23 30.38
CA LEU A 308 -49.20 19.34 30.44
C LEU A 308 -47.78 18.88 30.10
N CYS A 309 -47.23 19.43 29.03
CA CYS A 309 -45.84 19.23 28.63
C CYS A 309 -44.91 20.21 29.37
N LEU A 310 -44.07 19.71 30.27
CA LEU A 310 -43.15 20.54 31.08
C LEU A 310 -41.76 20.63 30.46
N VAL A 311 -41.24 19.52 29.90
CA VAL A 311 -39.92 19.47 29.28
C VAL A 311 -40.00 18.66 27.98
N SER A 312 -39.83 19.34 26.85
CA SER A 312 -39.74 18.73 25.52
C SER A 312 -38.33 18.73 24.95
N THR A 313 -37.43 19.54 25.51
CA THR A 313 -36.02 19.60 25.14
C THR A 313 -35.14 19.77 26.37
N SER A 314 -33.91 19.27 26.31
CA SER A 314 -32.92 19.47 27.37
C SER A 314 -31.51 19.56 26.79
N LYS A 315 -30.59 20.20 27.51
CA LYS A 315 -29.17 20.22 27.17
C LYS A 315 -28.47 19.08 27.91
N PHE A 316 -27.63 18.34 27.19
CA PHE A 316 -26.89 17.20 27.73
C PHE A 316 -25.39 17.40 27.56
N LYS A 317 -24.61 17.07 28.59
CA LYS A 317 -23.14 17.06 28.58
C LYS A 317 -22.60 15.72 29.05
N MET A 318 -21.46 15.35 28.47
CA MET A 318 -20.72 14.17 28.87
C MET A 318 -20.00 14.43 30.21
N GLY A 319 -20.27 13.59 31.21
CA GLY A 319 -19.61 13.63 32.52
C GLY A 319 -18.21 13.04 32.49
N GLU A 320 -17.42 13.28 33.54
CA GLU A 320 -16.10 12.66 33.70
C GLU A 320 -16.20 11.13 33.61
N GLY A 321 -15.30 10.53 32.83
CA GLY A 321 -15.29 9.11 32.51
C GLY A 321 -16.10 8.71 31.27
N SER A 322 -16.85 9.63 30.64
CA SER A 322 -17.58 9.30 29.41
C SER A 322 -16.64 8.92 28.27
N LYS A 323 -16.92 7.77 27.65
CA LYS A 323 -16.07 7.19 26.60
C LYS A 323 -16.86 6.25 25.69
N LEU A 324 -16.36 6.08 24.47
CA LEU A 324 -16.82 5.05 23.54
C LEU A 324 -15.78 3.94 23.46
N THR A 325 -16.20 2.68 23.51
CA THR A 325 -15.29 1.53 23.57
C THR A 325 -15.54 0.52 22.44
N ASN A 326 -14.46 -0.16 22.04
CA ASN A 326 -14.45 -1.26 21.07
C ASN A 326 -14.98 -0.89 19.67
N LEU A 327 -14.55 0.25 19.11
CA LEU A 327 -14.89 0.61 17.74
C LEU A 327 -14.03 -0.20 16.76
N ASN A 328 -14.66 -1.10 16.01
CA ASN A 328 -14.00 -1.80 14.92
C ASN A 328 -14.28 -1.09 13.59
N MET A 329 -13.22 -0.87 12.81
CA MET A 329 -13.29 -0.22 11.51
C MET A 329 -12.69 -1.11 10.43
N ASN A 330 -13.24 -1.00 9.22
CA ASN A 330 -12.66 -1.53 7.99
C ASN A 330 -12.22 -0.34 7.12
N VAL A 331 -10.91 -0.19 6.96
CA VAL A 331 -10.29 0.92 6.25
C VAL A 331 -9.89 0.48 4.84
N THR A 332 -10.14 1.36 3.86
CA THR A 332 -9.61 1.26 2.51
C THR A 332 -8.60 2.39 2.30
N PHE A 333 -7.37 2.05 1.93
CA PHE A 333 -6.34 3.02 1.53
C PHE A 333 -6.24 3.07 0.01
N ASN A 334 -6.70 4.17 -0.57
CA ASN A 334 -6.52 4.48 -1.98
C ASN A 334 -5.34 5.43 -2.15
N GLN A 335 -4.28 4.96 -2.78
CA GLN A 335 -3.06 5.73 -2.98
C GLN A 335 -2.84 5.94 -4.47
N LEU A 336 -2.56 7.17 -4.89
CA LEU A 336 -2.04 7.41 -6.23
C LEU A 336 -0.68 6.70 -6.38
N LEU A 337 -0.46 6.03 -7.51
CA LEU A 337 0.82 5.40 -7.82
C LEU A 337 1.95 6.45 -7.93
N SER A 338 1.61 7.69 -8.26
CA SER A 338 2.55 8.82 -8.29
C SER A 338 3.16 9.15 -6.92
N MET A 339 2.54 8.68 -5.83
CA MET A 339 3.05 8.80 -4.46
C MET A 339 3.85 7.57 -3.99
N VAL A 340 4.10 6.60 -4.87
CA VAL A 340 4.97 5.45 -4.62
C VAL A 340 6.33 5.76 -5.23
N HIS A 341 7.27 6.12 -4.36
CA HIS A 341 8.56 6.67 -4.73
C HIS A 341 9.69 5.66 -4.65
N ASN A 342 9.61 4.67 -3.76
CA ASN A 342 10.68 3.70 -3.52
C ASN A 342 10.14 2.29 -3.79
N VAL A 343 10.66 1.64 -4.85
CA VAL A 343 10.29 0.27 -5.24
C VAL A 343 11.57 -0.58 -5.26
N PRO A 344 11.86 -1.31 -4.18
CA PRO A 344 13.00 -2.24 -4.17
C PRO A 344 12.70 -3.43 -5.07
N LEU A 345 13.65 -3.76 -5.95
CA LEU A 345 13.66 -4.95 -6.79
C LEU A 345 14.64 -5.93 -6.18
N THR A 346 14.15 -7.07 -5.67
CA THR A 346 14.94 -8.02 -4.87
C THR A 346 14.72 -9.47 -5.28
N GLY A 347 14.66 -9.76 -6.57
CA GLY A 347 14.46 -11.14 -7.00
C GLY A 347 14.26 -11.34 -8.49
N SER A 348 13.49 -12.36 -8.83
CA SER A 348 13.41 -12.95 -10.18
C SER A 348 12.07 -12.66 -10.84
N GLY A 349 12.04 -12.70 -12.18
CA GLY A 349 10.77 -12.70 -12.92
C GLY A 349 10.13 -11.32 -13.15
N GLY A 350 10.81 -10.22 -12.85
CA GLY A 350 10.42 -8.90 -13.35
C GLY A 350 10.64 -8.80 -14.87
N TYR A 351 9.68 -8.23 -15.60
CA TYR A 351 9.82 -8.04 -17.05
C TYR A 351 9.07 -6.81 -17.59
N LEU A 352 9.50 -6.32 -18.74
CA LEU A 352 8.82 -5.33 -19.56
C LEU A 352 8.47 -5.96 -20.91
N ALA A 353 7.19 -5.98 -21.28
CA ALA A 353 6.71 -6.63 -22.49
C ALA A 353 5.87 -5.71 -23.38
N LEU A 354 5.83 -6.05 -24.66
CA LEU A 354 4.89 -5.51 -25.63
C LEU A 354 4.25 -6.68 -26.38
N GLN A 355 2.92 -6.74 -26.39
CA GLN A 355 2.18 -7.80 -27.07
C GLN A 355 0.92 -7.28 -27.77
N GLN A 356 0.55 -7.93 -28.86
CA GLN A 356 -0.63 -7.58 -29.67
C GLN A 356 -1.92 -8.28 -29.20
N LEU A 357 -1.81 -9.23 -28.28
CA LEU A 357 -2.92 -9.97 -27.69
C LEU A 357 -2.59 -10.33 -26.24
N ALA A 358 -3.58 -10.74 -25.46
CA ALA A 358 -3.35 -11.14 -24.07
C ALA A 358 -2.50 -12.41 -24.00
N LEU A 359 -1.39 -12.36 -23.26
CA LEU A 359 -0.43 -13.46 -23.15
C LEU A 359 -0.08 -13.72 -21.69
N HIS A 360 -0.04 -15.00 -21.31
CA HIS A 360 0.65 -15.42 -20.09
C HIS A 360 2.07 -15.83 -20.47
N TRP A 361 3.06 -15.05 -20.02
CA TRP A 361 4.46 -15.33 -20.31
C TRP A 361 5.00 -16.51 -19.48
N PRO A 362 5.97 -17.30 -19.98
CA PRO A 362 6.57 -18.38 -19.21
C PRO A 362 7.11 -17.91 -17.85
N GLY A 363 6.76 -18.62 -16.78
CA GLY A 363 7.21 -18.30 -15.42
C GLY A 363 6.62 -17.04 -14.79
N ALA A 364 5.66 -16.37 -15.45
CA ALA A 364 4.88 -15.31 -14.83
C ALA A 364 3.94 -15.88 -13.76
N ASP A 365 3.48 -15.02 -12.84
CA ASP A 365 2.44 -15.40 -11.88
C ASP A 365 1.15 -15.80 -12.60
N ALA A 366 0.41 -16.76 -12.04
CA ALA A 366 -0.84 -17.24 -12.66
C ALA A 366 -1.88 -16.12 -12.88
N ALA A 367 -1.87 -15.07 -12.05
CA ALA A 367 -2.73 -13.90 -12.20
C ALA A 367 -2.12 -12.79 -13.09
N ASP A 368 -0.86 -12.93 -13.52
CA ASP A 368 -0.17 -12.03 -14.43
C ASP A 368 -0.41 -12.43 -15.89
N VAL A 369 -1.55 -11.99 -16.42
CA VAL A 369 -1.86 -12.08 -17.84
C VAL A 369 -1.61 -10.72 -18.49
N ALA A 370 -0.49 -10.61 -19.21
CA ALA A 370 -0.08 -9.39 -19.90
C ALA A 370 -1.11 -9.03 -20.98
N GLN A 371 -1.77 -7.88 -20.82
CA GLN A 371 -2.80 -7.41 -21.74
C GLN A 371 -2.19 -6.75 -22.98
N ARG A 372 -2.94 -6.65 -24.08
CA ARG A 372 -2.47 -5.99 -25.31
C ARG A 372 -1.92 -4.58 -25.03
N GLY A 373 -0.75 -4.27 -25.59
CA GLY A 373 -0.01 -3.02 -25.34
C GLY A 373 1.28 -3.27 -24.57
N TRP A 374 1.83 -2.20 -23.97
CA TRP A 374 2.97 -2.34 -23.06
C TRP A 374 2.51 -2.85 -21.70
N TRP A 375 3.31 -3.73 -21.10
CA TRP A 375 3.03 -4.34 -19.80
C TRP A 375 4.31 -4.47 -18.98
N MET A 376 4.28 -4.00 -17.74
CA MET A 376 5.38 -4.15 -16.80
C MET A 376 4.95 -5.05 -15.63
N SER A 377 5.71 -6.10 -15.36
CA SER A 377 5.41 -7.05 -14.30
C SER A 377 6.52 -7.13 -13.27
N PHE A 378 6.13 -7.21 -12.01
CA PHE A 378 6.98 -7.52 -10.86
C PHE A 378 6.45 -8.80 -10.21
N ALA A 379 7.12 -9.93 -10.47
CA ALA A 379 6.66 -11.24 -10.02
C ALA A 379 6.74 -11.40 -8.50
N ASP A 380 7.84 -10.93 -7.91
CA ASP A 380 8.06 -10.97 -6.47
C ASP A 380 7.32 -9.82 -5.76
N PRO A 381 6.71 -10.08 -4.59
CA PRO A 381 6.02 -9.04 -3.82
C PRO A 381 6.95 -7.87 -3.47
N VAL A 382 6.57 -6.67 -3.90
CA VAL A 382 7.25 -5.43 -3.56
C VAL A 382 6.98 -5.12 -2.09
N GLN A 383 8.06 -5.03 -1.32
CA GLN A 383 7.99 -4.62 0.09
C GLN A 383 8.07 -3.09 0.18
N LEU A 384 6.94 -2.46 0.51
CA LEU A 384 6.91 -1.01 0.71
C LEU A 384 7.44 -0.59 2.08
N GLY A 385 7.63 -1.51 3.03
CA GLY A 385 8.02 -1.19 4.40
C GLY A 385 6.82 -0.66 5.22
N GLN A 386 7.08 -0.10 6.41
CA GLN A 386 6.01 0.36 7.30
C GLN A 386 5.27 1.58 6.73
N LEU A 387 3.96 1.46 6.55
CA LEU A 387 3.10 2.50 6.00
C LEU A 387 2.66 3.50 7.09
N ASN A 388 3.63 4.26 7.58
CA ASN A 388 3.40 5.28 8.60
C ASN A 388 2.94 6.59 7.95
N VAL A 389 1.74 7.06 8.27
CA VAL A 389 1.21 8.32 7.73
C VAL A 389 1.90 9.51 8.39
N ALA A 390 2.36 10.49 7.60
CA ALA A 390 3.07 11.66 8.08
C ALA A 390 2.15 12.67 8.80
N GLY A 391 0.93 12.84 8.30
CA GLY A 391 -0.07 13.78 8.83
C GLY A 391 -1.15 13.14 9.70
N ALA A 392 -2.05 13.98 10.20
CA ALA A 392 -3.27 13.54 10.87
C ALA A 392 -4.35 13.21 9.81
N VAL A 393 -5.00 12.07 9.99
CA VAL A 393 -6.03 11.55 9.09
C VAL A 393 -7.41 12.05 9.50
N ASP A 394 -8.17 12.60 8.56
CA ASP A 394 -9.57 12.92 8.79
C ASP A 394 -10.43 11.65 8.89
N ILE A 395 -11.18 11.54 9.99
CA ILE A 395 -12.09 10.43 10.29
C ILE A 395 -13.56 10.86 10.23
N SER A 396 -13.86 12.09 9.82
CA SER A 396 -15.21 12.66 9.81
C SER A 396 -16.24 11.79 9.06
N ALA A 397 -15.81 11.08 8.02
CA ALA A 397 -16.63 10.18 7.23
C ALA A 397 -17.17 8.96 8.02
N VAL A 398 -16.52 8.57 9.12
CA VAL A 398 -16.96 7.45 9.97
C VAL A 398 -18.03 7.87 10.98
N LEU A 399 -18.10 9.16 11.32
CA LEU A 399 -18.94 9.68 12.39
C LEU A 399 -20.44 9.35 12.24
N PRO A 400 -21.05 9.35 11.04
CA PRO A 400 -22.44 8.94 10.87
C PRO A 400 -22.71 7.48 11.26
N GLN A 401 -21.78 6.58 10.90
CA GLN A 401 -21.88 5.15 11.25
C GLN A 401 -21.69 4.96 12.76
N VAL A 402 -20.78 5.73 13.36
CA VAL A 402 -20.61 5.77 14.82
C VAL A 402 -21.87 6.26 15.52
N ALA A 403 -22.58 7.26 14.99
CA ALA A 403 -23.85 7.74 15.55
C ALA A 403 -24.94 6.65 15.55
N GLN A 404 -25.03 5.88 14.46
CA GLN A 404 -25.94 4.74 14.38
C GLN A 404 -25.60 3.67 15.43
N ASN A 405 -24.32 3.33 15.57
CA ASN A 405 -23.86 2.35 16.55
C ASN A 405 -24.08 2.82 17.99
N ILE A 406 -23.84 4.10 18.28
CA ILE A 406 -24.18 4.72 19.57
C ILE A 406 -25.68 4.61 19.84
N THR A 407 -26.52 4.93 18.85
CA THR A 407 -27.98 4.83 19.00
C THR A 407 -28.43 3.42 19.30
N ASN A 408 -27.86 2.41 18.63
CA ASN A 408 -28.17 1.01 18.89
C ASN A 408 -27.77 0.57 20.31
N SER A 409 -26.62 1.06 20.80
CA SER A 409 -26.17 0.79 22.18
C SER A 409 -27.05 1.51 23.21
N LEU A 410 -27.37 2.79 23.02
CA LEU A 410 -28.20 3.57 23.93
C LEU A 410 -29.69 3.18 23.90
N GLY A 411 -30.10 2.42 22.88
CA GLY A 411 -31.42 1.79 22.81
C GLY A 411 -31.53 0.46 23.55
N GLN A 412 -30.42 -0.11 24.05
CA GLN A 412 -30.47 -1.36 24.80
C GLN A 412 -31.16 -1.17 26.17
N PRO A 413 -31.89 -2.17 26.68
CA PRO A 413 -32.63 -2.05 27.93
C PRO A 413 -31.77 -1.76 29.17
N ASP A 414 -30.50 -2.18 29.15
CA ASP A 414 -29.50 -1.98 30.18
C ASP A 414 -28.76 -0.64 30.08
N MET A 415 -28.91 0.07 28.96
CA MET A 415 -28.27 1.37 28.70
C MET A 415 -29.21 2.56 28.88
N LYS A 416 -30.37 2.35 29.51
CA LYS A 416 -31.29 3.43 29.90
C LYS A 416 -30.57 4.44 30.79
N ILE A 417 -30.62 5.71 30.43
CA ILE A 417 -29.91 6.76 31.15
C ILE A 417 -30.77 7.24 32.32
N PRO A 418 -30.36 7.01 33.58
CA PRO A 418 -31.16 7.41 34.74
C PRO A 418 -31.10 8.93 34.93
N ILE A 419 -32.25 9.58 35.01
CA ILE A 419 -32.42 10.99 35.32
C ILE A 419 -33.05 11.12 36.70
N ASP A 420 -32.28 11.64 37.65
CA ASP A 420 -32.77 11.87 39.01
C ASP A 420 -33.58 13.19 39.11
N LEU A 421 -34.20 13.42 40.26
CA LEU A 421 -35.01 14.61 40.50
C LEU A 421 -34.22 15.92 40.36
N GLY A 422 -32.93 15.91 40.72
CA GLY A 422 -32.07 17.09 40.59
C GLY A 422 -31.82 17.43 39.12
N ASP A 423 -31.61 16.42 38.29
CA ASP A 423 -31.46 16.58 36.85
C ASP A 423 -32.77 16.97 36.16
N SER A 424 -33.91 16.48 36.63
CA SER A 424 -35.22 16.94 36.16
C SER A 424 -35.43 18.43 36.42
N ILE A 425 -34.98 18.94 37.57
CA ILE A 425 -35.00 20.38 37.88
C ILE A 425 -34.08 21.15 36.93
N LYS A 426 -32.87 20.65 36.65
CA LYS A 426 -31.95 21.29 35.70
C LYS A 426 -32.57 21.44 34.32
N ALA A 427 -33.28 20.41 33.84
CA ALA A 427 -33.99 20.45 32.57
C ALA A 427 -35.05 21.56 32.53
N LEU A 428 -35.83 21.71 33.61
CA LEU A 428 -36.86 22.77 33.73
C LEU A 428 -36.28 24.18 33.68
N VAL A 429 -35.06 24.38 34.21
CA VAL A 429 -34.37 25.69 34.19
C VAL A 429 -33.35 25.81 33.05
N ASN A 430 -33.42 24.94 32.02
CA ASN A 430 -32.54 24.96 30.84
C ASN A 430 -31.04 24.90 31.16
N THR A 431 -30.70 24.28 32.30
CA THR A 431 -29.33 23.98 32.72
C THR A 431 -28.93 22.61 32.19
N PRO A 432 -27.68 22.42 31.71
CA PRO A 432 -27.28 21.14 31.15
C PRO A 432 -27.28 20.01 32.18
N ILE A 433 -27.85 18.87 31.80
CA ILE A 433 -27.73 17.60 32.51
C ILE A 433 -26.38 16.99 32.18
N VAL A 434 -25.65 16.54 33.20
CA VAL A 434 -24.35 15.90 33.05
C VAL A 434 -24.48 14.43 33.41
N LYS A 435 -24.14 13.52 32.50
CA LYS A 435 -24.12 12.07 32.78
C LYS A 435 -22.87 11.43 32.22
N THR A 436 -22.30 10.53 33.01
CA THR A 436 -21.19 9.68 32.59
C THR A 436 -21.73 8.48 31.80
N LEU A 437 -21.25 8.30 30.58
CA LEU A 437 -21.69 7.24 29.67
C LEU A 437 -20.48 6.45 29.16
N GLU A 438 -20.47 5.14 29.42
CA GLU A 438 -19.56 4.21 28.76
C GLU A 438 -20.32 3.46 27.67
N ILE A 439 -20.05 3.81 26.41
CA ILE A 439 -20.82 3.32 25.26
C ILE A 439 -19.98 2.29 24.52
N ASN A 440 -20.29 1.01 24.74
CA ASN A 440 -19.68 -0.08 24.00
C ASN A 440 -20.35 -0.25 22.62
N VAL A 441 -19.58 -0.04 21.54
CA VAL A 441 -20.05 -0.24 20.16
C VAL A 441 -19.51 -1.52 19.51
N GLY A 442 -18.76 -2.33 20.26
CA GLY A 442 -18.20 -3.60 19.82
C GLY A 442 -19.23 -4.56 19.20
N PRO A 443 -20.38 -4.82 19.86
CA PRO A 443 -21.40 -5.73 19.34
C PRO A 443 -21.92 -5.36 17.94
N TRP A 444 -21.95 -4.07 17.61
CA TRP A 444 -22.46 -3.57 16.32
C TRP A 444 -21.38 -3.54 15.24
N THR A 445 -20.12 -3.43 15.64
CA THR A 445 -18.98 -3.24 14.73
C THR A 445 -18.18 -4.51 14.49
N GLN A 446 -18.40 -5.57 15.27
CA GLN A 446 -17.67 -6.83 15.12
C GLN A 446 -18.01 -7.55 13.80
N ALA A 447 -19.30 -7.68 13.48
CA ALA A 447 -19.77 -8.29 12.23
C ALA A 447 -19.89 -7.27 11.09
N ASN A 448 -20.16 -6.00 11.42
CA ASN A 448 -20.32 -4.90 10.46
C ASN A 448 -19.41 -3.72 10.85
N PRO A 449 -18.10 -3.81 10.59
CA PRO A 449 -17.15 -2.75 10.95
C PRO A 449 -17.49 -1.43 10.27
N SER A 450 -17.27 -0.31 10.97
CA SER A 450 -17.46 1.00 10.36
C SER A 450 -16.43 1.25 9.26
N THR A 451 -16.88 1.72 8.12
CA THR A 451 -16.03 1.86 6.93
C THR A 451 -15.42 3.25 6.82
N LEU A 452 -14.15 3.32 6.44
CA LEU A 452 -13.42 4.57 6.19
C LEU A 452 -12.54 4.42 4.95
N THR A 453 -12.62 5.37 4.01
CA THR A 453 -11.72 5.40 2.85
C THR A 453 -10.76 6.56 2.99
N LEU A 454 -9.47 6.26 3.02
CA LEU A 454 -8.38 7.22 3.06
C LEU A 454 -7.78 7.35 1.67
N ASN A 455 -7.59 8.59 1.23
CA ASN A 455 -7.05 8.87 -0.09
C ASN A 455 -5.73 9.63 0.04
N ASN A 456 -4.72 9.25 -0.74
CA ASN A 456 -3.50 10.01 -1.00
C ASN A 456 -2.78 10.47 0.29
N GLN A 457 -2.55 9.52 1.20
CA GLN A 457 -1.85 9.78 2.44
C GLN A 457 -0.35 9.87 2.19
N ILE A 458 0.31 10.88 2.73
CA ILE A 458 1.78 10.98 2.66
C ILE A 458 2.37 9.97 3.63
N LEU A 459 3.23 9.09 3.12
CA LEU A 459 3.87 8.04 3.92
C LEU A 459 5.31 8.43 4.26
N LYS A 460 5.73 8.22 5.51
CA LYS A 460 7.04 8.66 6.02
C LYS A 460 8.25 7.96 5.39
N ASN A 461 8.05 6.76 4.84
CA ASN A 461 9.06 5.91 4.20
C ASN A 461 9.19 6.13 2.68
N GLN A 462 8.50 7.14 2.13
CA GLN A 462 8.48 7.43 0.70
C GLN A 462 9.31 8.67 0.33
N GLU A 463 10.26 9.08 1.17
CA GLU A 463 11.19 10.14 0.78
C GLU A 463 12.08 9.69 -0.39
N VAL A 464 12.27 10.58 -1.36
CA VAL A 464 13.07 10.33 -2.56
C VAL A 464 14.52 10.69 -2.27
N THR A 465 15.40 9.69 -2.24
CA THR A 465 16.86 9.93 -2.20
C THR A 465 17.37 10.18 -3.60
N SER A 466 18.06 11.29 -3.85
CA SER A 466 18.58 11.61 -5.19
C SER A 466 19.63 10.59 -5.67
N ASN A 467 19.59 10.21 -6.95
CA ASN A 467 20.59 9.38 -7.63
C ASN A 467 21.60 10.25 -8.41
N CYS A 468 21.93 11.43 -7.89
CA CYS A 468 22.81 12.41 -8.53
C CYS A 468 23.92 12.87 -7.60
N TYR A 469 25.09 13.15 -8.18
CA TYR A 469 26.16 13.85 -7.47
C TYR A 469 25.81 15.34 -7.27
N GLY A 470 26.33 15.94 -6.20
CA GLY A 470 26.30 17.40 -6.01
C GLY A 470 24.95 18.00 -5.60
N GLY A 471 24.04 17.20 -5.02
CA GLY A 471 22.79 17.70 -4.40
C GLY A 471 21.67 18.07 -5.37
N LEU A 472 21.81 17.75 -6.67
CA LEU A 472 20.70 17.84 -7.61
C LEU A 472 19.58 16.87 -7.21
N LYS A 473 18.32 17.26 -7.40
CA LYS A 473 17.17 16.35 -7.14
C LYS A 473 16.99 15.31 -8.24
N PHE A 474 17.37 15.65 -9.46
CA PHE A 474 17.35 14.78 -10.63
C PHE A 474 18.42 15.22 -11.62
N CYS A 475 18.98 14.24 -12.33
CA CYS A 475 19.99 14.28 -13.37
C CYS A 475 19.56 13.21 -14.38
#